data_AF-A0A2T6AHQ3-F1
#
_entry.id   AF-A0A2T6AHQ3-F1
#
_cell.length_a   1.000
_cell.length_b   1.000
_cell.length_c   1.000
_cell.angle_alpha   90.00
_cell.angle_beta   90.00
_cell.angle_gamma   90.00
#
_symmetry.space_group_name_H-M   'P 1'
#
loop_
_entity.id
_entity.type
_entity.pdbx_description
1 polymer ?
#
loop_
_entity_poly.entity_id
_entity_poly.type
_entity_poly.pdbx_seq_one_letter_code
_entity_poly.pdbx_strand_id
1 'polypeptide(L)'
;MKKLIVLLLIIFTSLPGFSQEEDNDARHERIKALKVAYFTQELNLDEKTAEKFWPIYNRYEKERRELHKREHIDLQNVECISENEAEDLINEFLSVESEEYKIKKELFKDLKQIISAKDIIKLHKLEDEFHKKLIKEYRSKRERNDANSSE
;
A
#
# COMPACT_ATOMS: atom_id res chain seq x y z
N MET A 1 26.35 -47.07 -18.45
CA MET A 1 26.52 -46.18 -17.27
C MET A 1 26.70 -44.70 -17.61
N LYS A 2 27.20 -44.32 -18.81
CA LYS A 2 27.31 -42.89 -19.21
C LYS A 2 25.97 -42.21 -19.59
N LYS A 3 24.98 -42.98 -20.03
CA LYS A 3 23.64 -42.47 -20.40
C LYS A 3 22.74 -42.16 -19.20
N LEU A 4 22.99 -42.77 -18.04
CA LEU A 4 22.25 -42.52 -16.79
C LEU A 4 22.69 -41.21 -16.11
N ILE A 5 23.96 -40.82 -16.28
CA ILE A 5 24.50 -39.56 -15.72
C ILE A 5 23.93 -38.35 -16.46
N VAL A 6 23.72 -38.45 -17.79
CA VAL A 6 23.11 -37.37 -18.59
C VAL A 6 21.64 -37.18 -18.26
N LEU A 7 20.91 -38.25 -17.91
CA LEU A 7 19.50 -38.17 -17.52
C LEU A 7 19.30 -37.51 -16.14
N LEU A 8 20.27 -37.66 -15.22
CA LEU A 8 20.22 -37.06 -13.89
C LEU A 8 20.54 -35.54 -13.91
N LEU A 9 21.23 -35.05 -14.95
CA LEU A 9 21.65 -33.66 -15.06
C LEU A 9 20.57 -32.72 -15.61
N ILE A 10 19.50 -33.27 -16.21
CA ILE A 10 18.40 -32.51 -16.81
C ILE A 10 17.30 -32.17 -15.77
N ILE A 11 17.31 -32.81 -14.61
CA ILE A 11 16.30 -32.58 -13.55
C ILE A 11 16.61 -31.31 -12.72
N PHE A 12 17.80 -30.71 -12.87
CA PHE A 12 18.21 -29.53 -12.10
C PHE A 12 17.95 -28.17 -12.78
N THR A 13 17.45 -28.15 -14.02
CA THR A 13 17.26 -26.90 -14.80
C THR A 13 15.80 -26.46 -14.92
N SER A 14 14.88 -27.07 -14.16
CA SER A 14 13.45 -26.75 -14.22
C SER A 14 12.90 -26.32 -12.86
N LEU A 15 13.49 -25.29 -12.27
CA LEU A 15 12.75 -24.44 -11.33
C LEU A 15 12.28 -23.22 -12.12
N PRO A 16 11.01 -23.17 -12.57
CA PRO A 16 10.45 -21.92 -13.07
C PRO A 16 10.47 -20.89 -11.94
N GLY A 17 11.05 -19.72 -12.20
CA GLY A 17 11.25 -18.67 -11.23
C GLY A 17 9.94 -18.16 -10.63
N PHE A 18 9.73 -18.45 -9.35
CA PHE A 18 8.84 -17.70 -8.46
C PHE A 18 9.71 -16.65 -7.75
N SER A 19 10.03 -15.52 -8.39
CA SER A 19 10.88 -14.50 -7.76
C SER A 19 10.33 -13.06 -7.82
N GLN A 20 9.10 -12.87 -8.26
CA GLN A 20 8.48 -11.54 -8.35
C GLN A 20 7.39 -11.29 -7.30
N GLU A 21 6.70 -12.33 -6.84
CA GLU A 21 5.63 -12.19 -5.83
C GLU A 21 6.20 -12.04 -4.41
N GLU A 22 7.24 -12.81 -4.09
CA GLU A 22 7.90 -12.83 -2.77
C GLU A 22 8.53 -11.46 -2.40
N ASP A 23 9.04 -10.71 -3.38
CA ASP A 23 9.64 -9.38 -3.17
C ASP A 23 8.58 -8.30 -2.88
N ASN A 24 7.39 -8.41 -3.50
CA ASN A 24 6.31 -7.45 -3.27
C ASN A 24 5.70 -7.59 -1.87
N ASP A 25 5.49 -8.83 -1.41
CA ASP A 25 4.96 -9.10 -0.07
C ASP A 25 5.97 -8.73 1.02
N ALA A 26 7.25 -9.07 0.85
CA ALA A 26 8.31 -8.66 1.77
C ALA A 26 8.42 -7.13 1.87
N ARG A 27 8.28 -6.42 0.75
CA ARG A 27 8.25 -4.95 0.73
C ARG A 27 7.03 -4.40 1.46
N HIS A 28 5.86 -5.00 1.27
CA HIS A 28 4.63 -4.59 1.95
C HIS A 28 4.74 -4.71 3.46
N GLU A 29 5.21 -5.87 3.96
CA GLU A 29 5.39 -6.08 5.40
C GLU A 29 6.45 -5.16 5.99
N ARG A 30 7.52 -4.85 5.25
CA ARG A 30 8.51 -3.85 5.68
C ARG A 30 7.90 -2.45 5.82
N ILE A 31 7.09 -2.00 4.86
CA ILE A 31 6.40 -0.71 4.95
C ILE A 31 5.46 -0.69 6.16
N LYS A 32 4.70 -1.76 6.37
CA LYS A 32 3.78 -1.90 7.49
C LYS A 32 4.51 -1.82 8.84
N ALA A 33 5.63 -2.53 8.99
CA ALA A 33 6.45 -2.46 10.19
C ALA A 33 6.99 -1.05 10.47
N LEU A 34 7.47 -0.35 9.42
CA LEU A 34 7.92 1.04 9.54
C LEU A 34 6.78 1.97 9.97
N LYS A 35 5.58 1.78 9.43
CA LYS A 35 4.39 2.55 9.77
C LYS A 35 3.98 2.32 11.23
N VAL A 36 3.99 1.07 11.67
CA VAL A 36 3.73 0.69 13.07
C VAL A 36 4.69 1.38 14.02
N ALA A 37 6.00 1.29 13.76
CA ALA A 37 7.01 1.95 14.58
C ALA A 37 6.83 3.47 14.59
N TYR A 38 6.66 4.08 13.42
CA TYR A 38 6.53 5.53 13.28
C TYR A 38 5.31 6.08 14.02
N PHE A 39 4.14 5.46 13.85
CA PHE A 39 2.92 5.95 14.49
C PHE A 39 2.88 5.67 15.98
N THR A 40 3.38 4.52 16.43
CA THR A 40 3.47 4.23 17.88
C THR A 40 4.33 5.27 18.58
N GLN A 41 5.49 5.59 18.00
CA GLN A 41 6.40 6.59 18.53
C GLN A 41 5.80 8.00 18.49
N GLU A 42 5.23 8.41 17.36
CA GLU A 42 4.75 9.79 17.20
C GLU A 42 3.45 10.06 17.94
N LEU A 43 2.55 9.09 18.05
CA LEU A 43 1.29 9.23 18.79
C LEU A 43 1.44 8.92 20.28
N ASN A 44 2.60 8.45 20.74
CA ASN A 44 2.84 8.02 22.12
C ASN A 44 1.77 7.02 22.60
N LEU A 45 1.43 6.04 21.76
CA LEU A 45 0.41 5.05 22.11
C LEU A 45 0.94 4.17 23.24
N ASP A 46 0.27 4.20 24.39
CA ASP A 46 0.50 3.20 25.43
C ASP A 46 -0.03 1.83 24.99
N GLU A 47 0.40 0.77 25.67
CA GLU A 47 0.07 -0.61 25.31
C GLU A 47 -1.45 -0.85 25.22
N LYS A 48 -2.21 -0.33 26.19
CA LYS A 48 -3.68 -0.49 26.25
C LYS A 48 -4.39 0.21 25.09
N THR A 49 -3.88 1.38 24.68
CA THR A 49 -4.43 2.16 23.57
C THR A 49 -4.02 1.52 22.25
N ALA A 50 -2.77 1.07 22.12
CA ALA A 50 -2.25 0.40 20.93
C ALA A 50 -3.04 -0.87 20.59
N GLU A 51 -3.36 -1.70 21.59
CA GLU A 51 -4.19 -2.91 21.44
C GLU A 51 -5.55 -2.62 20.80
N LYS A 52 -6.16 -1.47 21.13
CA LYS A 52 -7.45 -1.05 20.55
C LYS A 52 -7.29 -0.29 19.24
N PHE A 53 -6.20 0.46 19.08
CA PHE A 53 -5.92 1.29 17.93
C PHE A 53 -5.66 0.46 16.67
N TRP A 54 -4.76 -0.53 16.75
CA TRP A 54 -4.31 -1.28 15.58
C TRP A 54 -5.43 -2.03 14.84
N PRO A 55 -6.39 -2.69 15.51
CA PRO A 55 -7.52 -3.30 14.81
C PRO A 55 -8.36 -2.31 14.00
N ILE A 56 -8.61 -1.11 14.53
CA ILE A 56 -9.36 -0.04 13.84
C ILE A 56 -8.54 0.46 12.64
N TYR A 57 -7.26 0.77 12.87
CA TYR A 57 -6.40 1.32 11.84
C TYR A 57 -6.12 0.33 10.70
N ASN A 58 -5.91 -0.96 11.02
CA ASN A 58 -5.69 -2.00 10.03
C ASN A 58 -6.91 -2.23 9.14
N ARG A 59 -8.12 -2.10 9.70
CA ARG A 59 -9.36 -2.19 8.91
C ARG A 59 -9.46 -1.04 7.93
N TYR A 60 -9.25 0.19 8.40
CA TYR A 60 -9.19 1.39 7.55
C TYR A 60 -8.15 1.26 6.43
N GLU A 61 -6.94 0.79 6.74
CA GLU A 61 -5.88 0.58 5.74
C GLU A 61 -6.26 -0.46 4.69
N LYS A 62 -6.96 -1.51 5.08
CA LYS A 62 -7.45 -2.53 4.16
C LYS A 62 -8.52 -1.95 3.23
N GLU A 63 -9.51 -1.27 3.79
CA GLU A 63 -10.61 -0.65 3.02
C GLU A 63 -10.08 0.39 2.04
N ARG A 64 -9.17 1.27 2.50
CA ARG A 64 -8.50 2.24 1.63
C ARG A 64 -7.69 1.59 0.52
N ARG A 65 -6.98 0.49 0.81
CA ARG A 65 -6.21 -0.22 -0.21
C ARG A 65 -7.10 -0.81 -1.29
N GLU A 66 -8.22 -1.41 -0.91
CA GLU A 66 -9.17 -1.92 -1.90
C GLU A 66 -9.81 -0.79 -2.71
N LEU A 67 -10.07 0.37 -2.09
CA LEU A 67 -10.54 1.56 -2.80
C LEU A 67 -9.50 2.10 -3.78
N HIS A 68 -8.23 2.19 -3.40
CA HIS A 68 -7.15 2.64 -4.29
C HIS A 68 -6.95 1.74 -5.51
N LYS A 69 -7.28 0.44 -5.42
CA LYS A 69 -7.26 -0.45 -6.59
C LYS A 69 -8.36 -0.08 -7.59
N ARG A 70 -9.51 0.42 -7.12
CA ARG A 70 -10.61 0.90 -7.96
C ARG A 70 -10.33 2.27 -8.56
N GLU A 71 -9.66 3.15 -7.82
CA GLU A 71 -9.22 4.47 -8.30
C GLU A 71 -8.27 4.42 -9.49
N HIS A 72 -7.50 3.33 -9.63
CA HIS A 72 -6.51 3.18 -10.68
C HIS A 72 -7.17 2.76 -12.01
N ILE A 73 -8.09 3.59 -12.49
CA ILE A 73 -8.66 3.48 -13.83
C ILE A 73 -7.64 4.07 -14.81
N ASP A 74 -7.20 3.26 -15.77
CA ASP A 74 -6.32 3.71 -16.82
C ASP A 74 -7.09 4.63 -17.78
N LEU A 75 -6.87 5.93 -17.65
CA LEU A 75 -7.48 6.96 -18.50
C LEU A 75 -6.77 7.11 -19.86
N GLN A 76 -6.00 6.11 -20.31
CA GLN A 76 -5.42 6.14 -21.63
C GLN A 76 -6.51 6.20 -22.70
N ASN A 77 -6.46 7.27 -23.52
CA ASN A 77 -7.37 7.55 -24.63
C ASN A 77 -8.79 8.01 -24.23
N VAL A 78 -8.92 8.90 -23.24
CA VAL A 78 -10.20 9.59 -22.93
C VAL A 78 -10.83 10.22 -24.18
N GLU A 79 -10.03 10.66 -25.16
CA GLU A 79 -10.54 11.23 -26.41
C GLU A 79 -11.30 10.22 -27.31
N CYS A 80 -11.18 8.92 -27.03
CA CYS A 80 -11.76 7.83 -27.83
C CYS A 80 -12.95 7.13 -27.16
N ILE A 81 -13.36 7.54 -25.95
CA ILE A 81 -14.48 6.90 -25.25
C ILE A 81 -15.82 7.48 -25.74
N SER A 82 -16.88 6.67 -25.65
CA SER A 82 -18.25 7.09 -25.89
C SER A 82 -18.81 7.91 -24.73
N GLU A 83 -19.89 8.66 -24.98
CA GLU A 83 -20.58 9.44 -23.94
C GLU A 83 -21.07 8.55 -22.78
N ASN A 84 -21.55 7.34 -23.06
CA ASN A 84 -22.00 6.40 -22.02
C ASN A 84 -20.83 5.91 -21.15
N GLU A 85 -19.68 5.61 -21.76
CA GLU A 85 -18.47 5.24 -21.01
C GLU A 85 -17.96 6.41 -20.16
N ALA A 86 -18.05 7.64 -20.66
CA ALA A 86 -17.71 8.83 -19.89
C ALA A 86 -18.64 8.99 -18.67
N GLU A 87 -19.95 8.79 -18.83
CA GLU A 87 -20.93 8.82 -17.74
C GLU A 87 -20.65 7.73 -16.69
N ASP A 88 -20.31 6.51 -17.12
CA ASP A 88 -19.94 5.43 -16.21
C ASP A 88 -18.67 5.76 -15.40
N LEU A 89 -17.66 6.37 -16.03
CA LEU A 89 -16.45 6.84 -15.35
C LEU A 89 -16.75 7.93 -14.33
N ILE A 90 -17.58 8.92 -14.68
CA ILE A 90 -18.01 9.97 -13.75
C ILE A 90 -18.69 9.35 -12.53
N ASN A 91 -19.60 8.40 -12.74
CA ASN A 91 -20.30 7.72 -11.65
C ASN A 91 -19.34 6.91 -10.77
N GLU A 92 -18.34 6.23 -11.34
CA GLU A 92 -17.32 5.53 -10.57
C GLU A 92 -16.44 6.49 -9.75
N PHE A 93 -16.02 7.63 -10.32
CA PHE A 93 -15.28 8.65 -9.57
C PHE A 93 -16.08 9.18 -8.38
N LEU A 94 -17.36 9.51 -8.57
CA LEU A 94 -18.24 9.97 -7.50
C LEU A 94 -18.48 8.88 -6.45
N SER A 95 -18.60 7.61 -6.87
CA SER A 95 -18.75 6.49 -5.94
C SER A 95 -17.51 6.32 -5.06
N VAL A 96 -16.33 6.39 -5.66
CA VAL A 96 -15.05 6.29 -4.96
C VAL A 96 -14.89 7.40 -3.94
N GLU A 97 -15.14 8.66 -4.31
CA GLU A 97 -15.07 9.81 -3.38
C GLU A 97 -16.06 9.66 -2.21
N SER A 98 -17.24 9.09 -2.47
CA SER A 98 -18.23 8.79 -1.43
C SER A 98 -17.73 7.72 -0.46
N GLU A 99 -17.06 6.68 -0.97
CA GLU A 99 -16.52 5.55 -0.20
C GLU A 99 -15.32 5.94 0.67
N GLU A 100 -14.23 6.45 0.08
CA GLU A 100 -13.76 7.78 0.42
C GLU A 100 -14.01 8.31 1.84
N TYR A 101 -14.94 9.26 1.81
CA TYR A 101 -15.47 9.95 2.96
C TYR A 101 -16.05 8.99 4.02
N LYS A 102 -16.76 7.92 3.64
CA LYS A 102 -17.36 6.97 4.59
C LYS A 102 -16.29 6.25 5.41
N ILE A 103 -15.26 5.71 4.75
CA ILE A 103 -14.13 5.02 5.39
C ILE A 103 -13.44 5.96 6.39
N LYS A 104 -13.16 7.21 5.98
CA LYS A 104 -12.53 8.21 6.86
C LYS A 104 -13.43 8.62 8.03
N LYS A 105 -14.73 8.77 7.79
CA LYS A 105 -15.72 9.10 8.84
C LYS A 105 -15.81 7.99 9.88
N GLU A 106 -15.81 6.72 9.46
CA GLU A 106 -15.82 5.57 10.35
C GLU A 106 -14.54 5.45 11.17
N LEU A 107 -13.37 5.62 10.54
CA LEU A 107 -12.09 5.69 11.25
C LEU A 107 -12.14 6.73 12.38
N PHE A 108 -12.57 7.95 12.08
CA PHE A 108 -12.60 9.03 13.07
C PHE A 108 -13.63 8.77 14.16
N LYS A 109 -14.78 8.19 13.83
CA LYS A 109 -15.81 7.81 14.80
C LYS A 109 -15.27 6.78 15.80
N ASP A 110 -14.56 5.76 15.31
CA ASP A 110 -14.07 4.68 16.16
C ASP A 110 -12.86 5.12 16.98
N LEU A 111 -11.93 5.87 16.39
CA LEU A 111 -10.77 6.40 17.11
C LEU A 111 -11.16 7.39 18.22
N LYS A 112 -12.22 8.19 18.04
CA LYS A 112 -12.73 9.11 19.08
C LYS A 112 -13.14 8.40 20.37
N GLN A 113 -13.38 7.09 20.33
CA GLN A 113 -13.74 6.31 21.51
C GLN A 113 -12.50 5.93 22.36
N ILE A 114 -11.30 6.03 21.79
CA ILE A 114 -10.06 5.54 22.42
C ILE A 114 -8.93 6.56 22.50
N ILE A 115 -8.91 7.58 21.64
CA ILE A 115 -7.89 8.63 21.62
C ILE A 115 -8.51 10.02 21.46
N SER A 116 -7.74 11.07 21.76
CA SER A 116 -8.24 12.45 21.69
C SER A 116 -8.43 12.92 20.25
N ALA A 117 -9.31 13.90 20.04
CA ALA A 117 -9.48 14.53 18.72
C ALA A 117 -8.17 15.14 18.19
N LYS A 118 -7.30 15.65 19.08
CA LYS A 118 -5.99 16.19 18.72
C LYS A 118 -5.08 15.10 18.15
N ASP A 119 -5.09 13.91 18.75
CA ASP A 119 -4.28 12.78 18.30
C ASP A 119 -4.78 12.21 16.97
N ILE A 120 -6.10 12.25 16.72
CA ILE A 120 -6.68 11.88 15.41
C ILE A 120 -6.21 12.83 14.32
N ILE A 121 -6.22 14.15 14.57
CA ILE A 121 -5.69 15.12 13.60
C ILE A 121 -4.18 14.95 13.42
N LYS A 122 -3.44 14.63 14.50
CA LYS A 122 -2.02 14.30 14.42
C LYS A 122 -1.78 13.06 13.56
N LEU A 123 -2.56 11.99 13.74
CA LEU A 123 -2.50 10.78 12.91
C LEU A 123 -2.67 11.14 11.43
N HIS A 124 -3.69 11.95 11.09
CA HIS A 124 -3.91 12.35 9.70
C HIS A 124 -2.69 13.06 9.09
N LYS A 125 -2.06 13.96 9.84
CA LYS A 125 -0.81 14.62 9.41
C LYS A 125 0.35 13.61 9.26
N LEU A 126 0.49 12.67 10.19
CA LEU A 126 1.55 11.66 10.17
C LEU A 126 1.42 10.72 8.96
N GLU A 127 0.19 10.40 8.54
CA GLU A 127 -0.04 9.64 7.30
C GLU A 127 0.54 10.36 6.09
N ASP A 128 0.25 11.64 5.92
CA ASP A 128 0.78 12.43 4.79
C ASP A 128 2.31 12.53 4.82
N GLU A 129 2.88 12.75 6.01
CA GLU A 129 4.34 12.82 6.19
C GLU A 129 5.01 11.47 5.90
N PHE A 130 4.40 10.37 6.33
CA PHE A 130 4.91 9.03 6.07
C PHE A 130 4.90 8.70 4.58
N HIS A 131 3.80 9.00 3.87
CA HIS A 131 3.72 8.81 2.41
C HIS A 131 4.79 9.64 1.67
N LYS A 132 4.96 10.92 2.04
CA LYS A 132 6.00 11.79 1.45
C LYS A 132 7.41 11.24 1.69
N LYS A 133 7.70 10.78 2.92
CA LYS A 133 8.99 10.17 3.27
C LYS A 133 9.23 8.89 2.47
N LEU A 134 8.26 7.99 2.41
CA LEU A 134 8.38 6.76 1.61
C LEU A 134 8.66 7.05 0.14
N ILE A 135 7.90 7.95 -0.50
CA ILE A 135 8.10 8.31 -1.90
C ILE A 135 9.51 8.86 -2.13
N LYS A 136 10.00 9.72 -1.23
CA LYS A 136 11.36 10.27 -1.30
C LYS A 136 12.42 9.16 -1.23
N GLU A 137 12.30 8.25 -0.25
CA GLU A 137 13.22 7.14 -0.08
C GLU A 137 13.25 6.20 -1.30
N TYR A 138 12.09 5.89 -1.90
CA TYR A 138 12.02 5.07 -3.11
C TYR A 138 12.66 5.75 -4.32
N ARG A 139 12.41 7.05 -4.52
CA ARG A 139 13.04 7.82 -5.61
C ARG A 139 14.56 7.89 -5.46
N SER A 140 15.06 8.22 -4.27
CA SER A 140 16.50 8.32 -4.00
C SER A 140 17.24 6.98 -4.03
N LYS A 141 16.56 5.85 -3.84
CA LYS A 141 17.15 4.52 -4.08
C LYS A 141 17.28 4.19 -5.56
N ARG A 142 16.27 4.53 -6.35
CA ARG A 142 16.28 4.34 -7.81
C ARG A 142 17.42 5.14 -8.46
N GLU A 143 17.54 6.43 -8.14
CA GLU A 143 18.61 7.29 -8.66
C GLU A 143 20.03 6.77 -8.33
N ARG A 144 20.23 6.22 -7.12
CA ARG A 144 21.51 5.62 -6.73
C ARG A 144 21.82 4.33 -7.47
N ASN A 145 20.81 3.50 -7.72
CA ASN A 145 20.98 2.26 -8.48
C ASN A 145 21.27 2.54 -9.96
N ASP A 146 20.59 3.54 -10.54
CA ASP A 146 20.81 3.95 -11.93
C ASP A 146 22.23 4.52 -12.12
N ALA A 147 22.72 5.35 -11.18
CA ALA A 147 24.10 5.87 -11.18
C ALA A 147 25.16 4.76 -11.09
N ASN A 148 24.99 3.78 -10.21
CA ASN A 148 25.93 2.66 -10.05
C ASN A 148 25.88 1.65 -11.20
N SER A 149 24.80 1.62 -12.00
CA SER A 149 24.69 0.78 -13.20
C SER A 149 25.28 1.41 -14.47
N SER A 150 25.65 2.70 -14.39
CA SER A 150 26.21 3.49 -15.48
C SER A 150 27.75 3.61 -15.43
N GLU A 151 28.38 3.05 -14.39
CA GLU A 151 29.83 2.90 -14.21
C GLU A 151 30.27 1.45 -14.44
#